data_AF-A0A8S0G0K5-F1
#
_entry.id   AF-A0A8S0G0K5-F1
#
_cell.length_a   1.000
_cell.length_b   1.000
_cell.length_c   1.000
_cell.angle_alpha   90.00
_cell.angle_beta   90.00
_cell.angle_gamma   90.00
#
_symmetry.space_group_name_H-M   'P 1'
#
loop_
_entity.id
_entity.type
_entity.pdbx_description
1 polymer ?
#
loop_
_entity_poly.entity_id
_entity_poly.type
_entity_poly.pdbx_seq_one_letter_code
_entity_poly.pdbx_strand_id
1 'polypeptide(L)'
;MLSARPLGVQPRGGVISPQPAFMQLVRQELQAKLGDKVKDLSGVKIFTTFDSVAQDAAEKAAVEGIPALKKQRKLSDLETAIVVVDRFSGEVRAMVGGSEPQFAGYNRAMQARRSIGSLAKPATYLTALSQPKIYRLNTWIADAPIALASAEWPGLVTAER
;
A
#
# COMPACT_ATOMS: atom_id res chain seq x y z
N MET A 1 -14.70 -44.98 22.63
CA MET A 1 -13.53 -44.57 21.80
C MET A 1 -13.61 -43.12 21.27
N LEU A 2 -14.41 -42.23 21.86
CA LEU A 2 -14.46 -40.80 21.46
C LEU A 2 -13.47 -39.91 22.24
N SER A 3 -12.96 -40.37 23.39
CA SER A 3 -12.04 -39.63 24.27
C SER A 3 -10.58 -39.62 23.80
N ALA A 4 -10.23 -40.38 22.76
CA ALA A 4 -8.87 -40.47 22.21
C ALA A 4 -8.65 -39.56 20.98
N ARG A 5 -9.68 -38.82 20.54
CA ARG A 5 -9.50 -37.84 19.46
C ARG A 5 -8.66 -36.68 19.99
N PRO A 6 -7.53 -36.34 19.34
CA PRO A 6 -6.80 -35.13 19.69
C PRO A 6 -7.76 -33.94 19.62
N LEU A 7 -7.66 -33.03 20.58
CA LEU A 7 -8.63 -31.96 20.88
C LEU A 7 -8.87 -30.94 19.75
N GLY A 8 -8.35 -31.16 18.53
CA GLY A 8 -8.58 -30.29 17.38
C GLY A 8 -8.23 -28.83 17.67
N VAL A 9 -7.30 -28.60 18.61
CA VAL A 9 -7.00 -27.27 19.11
C VAL A 9 -6.27 -26.53 18.01
N GLN A 10 -6.88 -25.45 17.52
CA GLN A 10 -6.17 -24.50 16.68
C GLN A 10 -4.93 -24.03 17.43
N PRO A 11 -3.75 -24.02 16.78
CA PRO A 11 -2.55 -23.48 17.38
C PRO A 11 -2.86 -22.09 17.93
N ARG A 12 -2.53 -21.84 19.21
CA ARG A 12 -2.48 -20.48 19.74
C ARG A 12 -1.33 -19.77 19.02
N GLY A 13 -1.58 -19.30 17.80
CA GLY A 13 -0.86 -18.14 17.28
C GLY A 13 -1.12 -17.03 18.29
N GLY A 14 -0.06 -16.44 18.82
CA GLY A 14 -0.18 -15.25 19.66
C GLY A 14 -0.72 -14.11 18.80
N VAL A 15 -2.02 -14.09 18.55
CA VAL A 15 -2.71 -13.04 17.81
C VAL A 15 -2.82 -11.85 18.77
N ILE A 16 -1.71 -11.12 18.92
CA ILE A 16 -1.66 -9.90 19.73
C ILE A 16 -2.41 -8.77 19.02
N SER A 17 -2.35 -8.72 17.69
CA SER A 17 -3.15 -7.82 16.84
C SER A 17 -3.32 -8.43 15.44
N PRO A 18 -4.48 -9.00 15.10
CA PRO A 18 -4.72 -9.48 13.74
C PRO A 18 -4.73 -8.29 12.78
N GLN A 19 -4.09 -8.43 11.62
CA GLN A 19 -4.13 -7.46 10.53
C GLN A 19 -3.72 -6.03 10.93
N PRO A 20 -2.50 -5.83 11.48
CA PRO A 20 -2.11 -4.56 12.10
C PRO A 20 -2.14 -3.37 11.13
N ALA A 21 -1.75 -3.58 9.87
CA ALA A 21 -1.73 -2.55 8.84
C ALA A 21 -3.16 -2.07 8.48
N PHE A 22 -4.07 -3.00 8.19
CA PHE A 22 -5.47 -2.67 7.88
C PHE A 22 -6.19 -2.05 9.08
N MET A 23 -5.96 -2.56 10.30
CA MET A 23 -6.55 -1.99 11.51
C MET A 23 -6.10 -0.56 11.81
N GLN A 24 -4.93 -0.14 11.32
CA GLN A 24 -4.51 1.26 11.42
C GLN A 24 -5.37 2.18 10.55
N LEU A 25 -5.71 1.75 9.32
CA LEU A 25 -6.65 2.46 8.45
C LEU A 25 -8.03 2.57 9.12
N VAL A 26 -8.56 1.45 9.63
CA VAL A 26 -9.86 1.42 10.31
C VAL A 26 -9.89 2.39 11.49
N ARG A 27 -8.85 2.38 12.33
CA ARG A 27 -8.75 3.31 13.47
C ARG A 27 -8.68 4.78 13.02
N GLN A 28 -7.92 5.08 11.97
CA GLN A 28 -7.83 6.44 11.43
C GLN A 28 -9.18 6.93 10.88
N GLU A 29 -9.90 6.06 10.16
CA GLU A 29 -11.20 6.41 9.57
C GLU A 29 -12.29 6.57 10.63
N LEU A 30 -12.31 5.71 11.65
CA LEU A 30 -13.23 5.87 12.79
C LEU A 30 -12.99 7.19 13.52
N GLN A 31 -11.73 7.55 13.77
CA GLN A 31 -11.41 8.84 14.38
C GLN A 31 -11.88 10.02 13.51
N ALA A 32 -11.70 9.93 12.19
CA ALA A 32 -12.11 10.98 11.27
C ALA A 32 -13.64 11.14 11.17
N LYS A 33 -14.40 10.03 11.21
CA LYS A 33 -15.87 10.06 11.04
C LYS A 33 -16.65 10.26 12.34
N LEU A 34 -16.17 9.67 13.44
CA LEU A 34 -16.92 9.60 14.70
C LEU A 34 -16.24 10.40 15.82
N GLY A 35 -14.96 10.76 15.66
CA GLY A 35 -14.17 11.38 16.73
C GLY A 35 -14.14 10.52 17.98
N ASP A 36 -14.11 11.15 19.16
CA ASP A 36 -14.06 10.45 20.42
C ASP A 36 -15.39 9.82 20.86
N LYS A 37 -16.52 10.17 20.22
CA LYS A 37 -17.85 9.62 20.55
C LYS A 37 -17.93 8.10 20.40
N VAL A 38 -17.05 7.50 19.60
CA VAL A 38 -16.99 6.04 19.45
C VAL A 38 -16.57 5.33 20.75
N LYS A 39 -15.85 6.02 21.65
CA LYS A 39 -15.39 5.47 22.94
C LYS A 39 -16.51 5.40 23.98
N ASP A 40 -17.54 6.21 23.81
CA ASP A 40 -18.69 6.28 24.72
C ASP A 40 -19.75 5.20 24.41
N LEU A 41 -19.63 4.54 23.25
CA LEU A 41 -20.56 3.51 22.80
C LEU A 41 -20.08 2.12 23.23
N SER A 42 -20.88 1.42 24.03
CA SER A 42 -20.62 0.05 24.43
C SER A 42 -21.22 -0.96 23.43
N GLY A 43 -20.47 -2.02 23.09
CA GLY A 43 -20.96 -3.11 22.25
C GLY A 43 -21.07 -2.79 20.75
N VAL A 44 -20.35 -1.79 20.25
CA VAL A 44 -20.39 -1.40 18.83
C VAL A 44 -19.87 -2.53 17.93
N LYS A 45 -20.59 -2.76 16.83
CA LYS A 45 -20.16 -3.65 15.75
C LYS A 45 -19.68 -2.81 14.57
N ILE A 46 -18.42 -2.99 14.19
CA ILE A 46 -17.80 -2.30 13.06
C ILE A 46 -17.73 -3.28 11.89
N PHE A 47 -18.41 -2.95 10.79
CA PHE A 47 -18.32 -3.69 9.54
C PHE A 47 -17.34 -2.96 8.62
N THR A 48 -16.37 -3.67 8.08
CA THR A 48 -15.30 -3.11 7.24
C THR A 48 -15.37 -3.69 5.83
N THR A 49 -14.56 -3.14 4.94
CA THR A 49 -14.41 -3.58 3.54
C THR A 49 -13.42 -4.73 3.37
N PHE A 50 -12.89 -5.24 4.48
CA PHE A 50 -11.84 -6.26 4.53
C PHE A 50 -12.24 -7.53 3.78
N ASP A 51 -11.34 -8.03 2.95
CA ASP A 51 -11.47 -9.28 2.23
C ASP A 51 -10.36 -10.24 2.70
N SER A 52 -10.77 -11.31 3.40
CA SER A 52 -9.83 -12.30 3.93
C SER A 52 -9.07 -13.03 2.83
N VAL A 53 -9.70 -13.31 1.69
CA VAL A 53 -9.07 -14.03 0.58
C VAL A 53 -8.00 -13.16 -0.06
N ALA A 54 -8.31 -11.89 -0.31
CA ALA A 54 -7.33 -10.95 -0.85
C ALA A 54 -6.17 -10.71 0.13
N GLN A 55 -6.46 -10.62 1.42
CA GLN A 55 -5.44 -10.42 2.45
C GLN A 55 -4.49 -11.63 2.54
N ASP A 56 -5.01 -12.84 2.63
CA ASP A 56 -4.20 -14.06 2.71
C ASP A 56 -3.29 -14.22 1.48
N ALA A 57 -3.81 -13.91 0.30
CA ALA A 57 -3.03 -13.93 -0.94
C ALA A 57 -1.91 -12.87 -0.94
N ALA A 58 -2.19 -11.64 -0.48
CA ALA A 58 -1.22 -10.57 -0.39
C ALA A 58 -0.12 -10.87 0.64
N GLU A 59 -0.50 -11.37 1.81
CA GLU A 59 0.45 -11.78 2.85
C GLU A 59 1.35 -12.90 2.37
N LYS A 60 0.77 -13.94 1.75
CA LYS A 60 1.54 -15.04 1.17
C LYS A 60 2.55 -14.54 0.14
N ALA A 61 2.13 -13.65 -0.76
CA ALA A 61 3.01 -13.07 -1.76
C ALA A 61 4.18 -12.28 -1.12
N ALA A 62 3.93 -11.54 -0.05
CA ALA A 62 4.98 -10.82 0.68
C ALA A 62 5.96 -11.76 1.40
N VAL A 63 5.42 -12.74 2.13
CA VAL A 63 6.19 -13.69 2.95
C VAL A 63 7.04 -14.63 2.08
N GLU A 64 6.54 -15.05 0.92
CA GLU A 64 7.30 -15.92 0.01
C GLU A 64 8.20 -15.11 -0.93
N GLY A 65 7.71 -13.99 -1.46
CA GLY A 65 8.38 -13.21 -2.49
C GLY A 65 9.63 -12.48 -2.00
N ILE A 66 9.58 -11.91 -0.78
CA ILE A 66 10.71 -11.12 -0.26
C ILE A 66 11.94 -11.99 0.01
N PRO A 67 11.86 -13.13 0.71
CA PRO A 67 13.00 -14.03 0.87
C PRO A 67 13.56 -14.54 -0.47
N ALA A 68 12.69 -14.85 -1.44
CA ALA A 68 13.10 -15.29 -2.77
C ALA A 68 13.94 -14.21 -3.48
N LEU A 69 13.48 -12.95 -3.47
CA LEU A 69 14.22 -11.82 -4.04
C LEU A 69 15.53 -11.54 -3.31
N LYS A 70 15.52 -11.58 -1.97
CA LYS A 70 16.74 -11.40 -1.16
C LYS A 70 17.80 -12.45 -1.50
N LYS A 71 17.39 -13.72 -1.64
CA LYS A 71 18.30 -14.81 -2.02
C LYS A 71 18.83 -14.64 -3.45
N GLN A 72 17.95 -14.32 -4.40
CA GLN A 72 18.33 -14.16 -5.81
C GLN A 72 19.30 -12.98 -6.03
N ARG A 73 19.08 -11.88 -5.32
CA ARG A 73 19.83 -10.62 -5.49
C ARG A 73 20.92 -10.40 -4.43
N LYS A 74 21.10 -11.35 -3.51
CA LYS A 74 22.06 -11.28 -2.39
C LYS A 74 21.87 -10.03 -1.53
N LEU A 75 20.62 -9.73 -1.17
CA LEU A 75 20.26 -8.56 -0.35
C LEU A 75 20.10 -8.95 1.12
N SER A 76 20.64 -8.15 2.03
CA SER A 76 20.53 -8.28 3.48
C SER A 76 19.14 -7.90 4.00
N ASP A 77 18.55 -6.87 3.41
CA ASP A 77 17.33 -6.21 3.84
C ASP A 77 16.52 -5.83 2.59
N LEU A 78 15.23 -6.20 2.61
CA LEU A 78 14.28 -5.84 1.56
C LEU A 78 12.89 -5.87 2.17
N GLU A 79 12.08 -4.89 1.81
CA GLU A 79 10.75 -4.70 2.36
C GLU A 79 9.73 -4.48 1.25
N THR A 80 8.45 -4.65 1.58
CA THR A 80 7.35 -4.49 0.63
C THR A 80 6.15 -3.81 1.28
N ALA A 81 5.26 -3.29 0.43
CA ALA A 81 3.93 -2.87 0.81
C ALA A 81 2.97 -3.25 -0.31
N ILE A 82 1.79 -3.76 0.05
CA ILE A 82 0.74 -4.14 -0.92
C ILE A 82 -0.55 -3.47 -0.47
N VAL A 83 -1.26 -2.84 -1.40
CA VAL A 83 -2.58 -2.25 -1.18
C VAL A 83 -3.49 -2.73 -2.28
N VAL A 84 -4.62 -3.33 -1.90
CA VAL A 84 -5.65 -3.79 -2.83
C VAL A 84 -6.91 -2.99 -2.58
N VAL A 85 -7.44 -2.39 -3.64
CA VAL A 85 -8.68 -1.60 -3.60
C VAL A 85 -9.65 -2.07 -4.65
N ASP A 86 -10.93 -1.90 -4.38
CA ASP A 86 -11.98 -2.04 -5.38
C ASP A 86 -11.80 -0.98 -6.48
N ARG A 87 -11.91 -1.42 -7.73
CA ARG A 87 -11.70 -0.56 -8.91
C ARG A 87 -12.73 0.55 -9.03
N PHE A 88 -13.96 0.32 -8.60
CA PHE A 88 -15.08 1.24 -8.80
C PHE A 88 -15.46 1.98 -7.52
N SER A 89 -15.56 1.27 -6.39
CA SER A 89 -15.96 1.86 -5.11
C SER A 89 -14.79 2.48 -4.34
N GLY A 90 -13.55 2.08 -4.64
CA GLY A 90 -12.36 2.50 -3.88
C GLY A 90 -12.23 1.84 -2.50
N GLU A 91 -13.09 0.87 -2.19
CA GLU A 91 -13.05 0.13 -0.92
C GLU A 91 -11.72 -0.62 -0.76
N VAL A 92 -11.04 -0.46 0.38
CA VAL A 92 -9.79 -1.16 0.65
C VAL A 92 -10.09 -2.61 1.03
N ARG A 93 -9.61 -3.56 0.23
CA ARG A 93 -9.86 -4.99 0.41
C ARG A 93 -8.76 -5.67 1.23
N ALA A 94 -7.50 -5.32 0.96
CA ALA A 94 -6.34 -5.88 1.63
C ALA A 94 -5.22 -4.84 1.77
N MET A 95 -4.43 -4.96 2.84
CA MET A 95 -3.31 -4.09 3.13
C MET A 95 -2.17 -4.84 3.83
N VAL A 96 -0.99 -4.81 3.24
CA VAL A 96 0.25 -5.37 3.79
C VAL A 96 1.26 -4.23 3.97
N GLY A 97 1.71 -4.02 5.21
CA GLY A 97 2.61 -2.92 5.57
C GLY A 97 4.10 -3.28 5.61
N GLY A 98 4.48 -4.53 5.35
CA GLY A 98 5.85 -5.01 5.44
C GLY A 98 6.01 -6.44 4.92
N SER A 99 7.26 -6.90 4.85
CA SER A 99 7.63 -8.28 4.51
C SER A 99 7.26 -9.30 5.60
N GLU A 100 7.04 -8.84 6.84
CA GLU A 100 6.51 -9.61 7.96
C GLU A 100 5.13 -9.06 8.37
N PRO A 101 4.03 -9.46 7.70
CA PRO A 101 2.72 -8.83 7.85
C PRO A 101 2.10 -9.01 9.23
N GLN A 102 2.49 -10.06 9.94
CA GLN A 102 1.99 -10.43 11.27
C GLN A 102 2.59 -9.57 12.39
N PHE A 103 3.67 -8.83 12.11
CA PHE A 103 4.28 -7.93 13.07
C PHE A 103 3.57 -6.56 13.07
N ALA A 104 3.08 -6.15 14.24
CA ALA A 104 2.51 -4.83 14.44
C ALA A 104 3.62 -3.79 14.58
N GLY A 105 3.88 -3.03 13.51
CA GLY A 105 4.93 -2.02 13.49
C GLY A 105 4.68 -0.91 12.46
N TYR A 106 5.75 -0.51 11.78
CA TYR A 106 5.71 0.54 10.77
C TYR A 106 4.92 0.08 9.53
N ASN A 107 3.81 0.75 9.24
CA ASN A 107 2.93 0.41 8.13
C ASN A 107 3.36 1.15 6.86
N ARG A 108 4.17 0.50 6.03
CA ARG A 108 4.68 1.11 4.79
C ARG A 108 3.59 1.46 3.79
N ALA A 109 2.44 0.76 3.81
CA ALA A 109 1.33 1.06 2.92
C ALA A 109 0.72 2.45 3.16
N MET A 110 0.82 2.99 4.38
CA MET A 110 0.27 4.30 4.73
C MET A 110 1.36 5.35 5.01
N GLN A 111 2.52 4.93 5.51
CA GLN A 111 3.50 5.82 6.12
C GLN A 111 4.76 6.02 5.26
N ALA A 112 5.06 5.10 4.34
CA ALA A 112 6.29 5.16 3.55
C ALA A 112 6.12 6.09 2.34
N ARG A 113 6.61 7.33 2.45
CA ARG A 113 6.70 8.26 1.32
C ARG A 113 7.90 7.89 0.43
N ARG A 114 7.65 7.59 -0.84
CA ARG A 114 8.66 7.17 -1.82
C ARG A 114 8.47 7.90 -3.16
N SER A 115 9.56 8.06 -3.92
CA SER A 115 9.47 8.46 -5.32
C SER A 115 8.73 7.37 -6.10
N ILE A 116 7.68 7.75 -6.84
CA ILE A 116 6.88 6.82 -7.64
C ILE A 116 7.55 6.44 -8.97
N GLY A 117 8.59 7.16 -9.38
CA GLY A 117 9.35 6.90 -10.61
C GLY A 117 8.45 6.83 -11.86
N SER A 118 8.66 5.81 -12.70
CA SER A 118 7.91 5.65 -13.95
C SER A 118 6.39 5.46 -13.78
N LEU A 119 5.88 5.22 -12.56
CA LEU A 119 4.43 5.22 -12.30
C LEU A 119 3.79 6.60 -12.55
N ALA A 120 4.57 7.68 -12.65
CA ALA A 120 4.06 9.00 -13.03
C ALA A 120 3.66 9.12 -14.52
N LYS A 121 4.18 8.25 -15.39
CA LYS A 121 4.01 8.36 -16.86
C LYS A 121 2.55 8.38 -17.30
N PRO A 122 1.66 7.47 -16.83
CA PRO A 122 0.27 7.46 -17.28
C PRO A 122 -0.47 8.79 -17.08
N ALA A 123 -0.11 9.61 -16.08
CA ALA A 123 -0.73 10.93 -15.88
C ALA A 123 -0.46 11.88 -17.07
N THR A 124 0.76 11.86 -17.61
CA THR A 124 1.12 12.64 -18.81
C THR A 124 0.38 12.13 -20.03
N TYR A 125 0.35 10.80 -20.23
CA TYR A 125 -0.40 10.20 -21.36
C TYR A 125 -1.90 10.46 -21.26
N LEU A 126 -2.47 10.40 -20.06
CA LEU A 126 -3.88 10.73 -19.82
C LEU A 126 -4.18 12.20 -20.16
N THR A 127 -3.31 13.11 -19.75
CA THR A 127 -3.42 14.55 -20.08
C THR A 127 -3.39 14.78 -21.59
N ALA A 128 -2.53 14.07 -22.32
CA ALA A 128 -2.47 14.13 -23.78
C ALA A 128 -3.75 13.56 -24.40
N LEU A 129 -4.13 12.33 -24.05
CA LEU A 129 -5.28 11.63 -24.63
C LEU A 129 -6.64 12.26 -24.28
N SER A 130 -6.70 13.07 -23.23
CA SER A 130 -7.87 13.92 -22.93
C SER A 130 -8.11 15.02 -23.97
N GLN A 131 -7.17 15.21 -24.91
CA GLN A 131 -7.26 16.17 -26.02
C GLN A 131 -7.38 15.42 -27.36
N PRO A 132 -8.54 14.80 -27.66
CA PRO A 132 -8.69 13.84 -28.76
C PRO A 132 -8.53 14.44 -30.17
N LYS A 133 -8.58 15.77 -30.29
CA LYS A 133 -8.33 16.47 -31.55
C LYS A 133 -6.84 16.62 -31.86
N ILE A 134 -5.99 16.54 -30.84
CA ILE A 134 -4.55 16.81 -30.93
C ILE A 134 -3.75 15.52 -30.77
N TYR A 135 -4.05 14.73 -29.74
CA TYR A 135 -3.33 13.50 -29.43
C TYR A 135 -4.23 12.26 -29.53
N ARG A 136 -3.69 11.22 -30.13
CA ARG A 136 -4.28 9.89 -30.27
C ARG A 136 -3.22 8.84 -29.97
N LEU A 137 -3.63 7.58 -29.84
CA LEU A 137 -2.72 6.46 -29.58
C LEU A 137 -1.65 6.28 -30.67
N ASN A 138 -1.91 6.75 -31.90
CA ASN A 138 -0.98 6.71 -33.03
C ASN A 138 -0.23 8.02 -33.28
N THR A 139 -0.30 9.01 -32.37
CA THR A 139 0.48 10.24 -32.51
C THR A 139 1.97 9.94 -32.36
N TRP A 140 2.77 10.35 -33.34
CA TRP A 140 4.23 10.22 -33.30
C TRP A 140 4.83 11.10 -32.20
N ILE A 141 5.76 10.52 -31.43
CA ILE A 141 6.51 11.19 -30.37
C ILE A 141 8.01 11.01 -30.68
N ALA A 142 8.79 12.08 -30.57
CA ALA A 142 10.23 12.00 -30.80
C ALA A 142 10.91 11.24 -29.66
N ASP A 143 11.73 10.25 -30.01
CA ASP A 143 12.60 9.50 -29.10
C ASP A 143 14.06 9.74 -29.52
N ALA A 144 14.54 10.94 -29.21
CA ALA A 144 15.89 11.41 -29.52
C ALA A 144 16.52 12.02 -28.27
N PRO A 145 17.86 12.16 -28.21
CA PRO A 145 18.52 12.79 -27.06
C PRO A 145 17.95 14.18 -26.75
N ILE A 146 17.64 14.42 -25.48
CA ILE A 146 17.09 15.70 -25.00
C ILE A 146 18.12 16.35 -24.07
N ALA A 147 18.36 17.65 -24.27
CA ALA A 147 19.10 18.50 -23.35
C ALA A 147 18.17 19.63 -22.89
N LEU A 148 17.75 19.58 -21.63
CA LEU A 148 16.96 20.65 -21.01
C LEU A 148 17.94 21.58 -20.29
N ALA A 149 17.98 22.85 -20.69
CA ALA A 149 18.68 23.86 -19.91
C ALA A 149 18.02 23.95 -18.54
N SER A 150 18.82 23.89 -17.47
CA SER A 150 18.34 24.20 -16.12
C SER A 150 17.91 25.66 -16.13
N ALA A 151 16.59 25.92 -16.08
CA ALA A 151 16.11 27.25 -15.82
C ALA A 151 16.55 27.62 -14.39
N GLU A 152 17.46 28.58 -14.27
CA GLU A 152 17.69 29.25 -13.00
C GLU A 152 16.34 29.80 -12.51
N TRP A 153 15.89 29.31 -11.36
CA TRP A 153 14.69 29.84 -10.73
C TRP A 153 14.96 31.30 -10.34
N PRO A 154 14.17 32.30 -10.79
CA PRO A 154 14.46 33.73 -10.56
C PRO A 154 14.32 34.21 -9.11
N GLY A 155 14.47 33.34 -8.10
CA GLY A 155 14.12 33.62 -6.71
C GLY A 155 15.10 33.12 -5.65
N LEU A 156 16.29 32.63 -6.03
CA LEU A 156 17.35 32.31 -5.06
C LEU A 156 18.64 33.07 -5.40
N VAL A 157 18.53 34.40 -5.44
CA VAL A 157 19.65 35.27 -5.09
C VAL A 157 19.33 35.79 -3.69
N THR A 158 19.93 35.17 -2.66
CA THR A 158 20.53 35.80 -1.46
C THR A 158 20.77 34.76 -0.37
N ALA A 159 22.05 34.59 0.01
CA ALA A 159 22.61 34.31 1.34
C ALA A 159 23.98 33.65 1.11
N GLU A 160 24.96 34.44 0.68
CA GLU A 160 26.03 35.00 1.52
C GLU A 160 27.32 34.18 1.36
N ARG A 161 28.43 34.90 1.58
CA ARG A 161 29.83 34.56 1.27
C ARG A 161 30.35 33.28 1.90
#